data_AF-A0A510JI21-F1
#
_entry.id   AF-A0A510JI21-F1
#
_cell.length_a   1.000
_cell.length_b   1.000
_cell.length_c   1.000
_cell.angle_alpha   90.00
_cell.angle_beta   90.00
_cell.angle_gamma   90.00
#
_symmetry.space_group_name_H-M   'P 1'
#
loop_
_entity.id
_entity.type
_entity.pdbx_description
1 polymer ?
#
loop_
_entity_poly.entity_id
_entity_poly.type
_entity_poly.pdbx_seq_one_letter_code
_entity_poly.pdbx_strand_id
1 'polypeptide(L)'
;MRKIMFITMVILILASCPIIFLFVNWKLEKSRDLEKEAKILKNGIINSYSKKTLDEFCDTKYELTIKDKRDGKEKNKILFLKKENGNWNGNYTEEIENKIKEIPILYKNGKFYNAENNKVVNNLKNFNLYFQIQSFKLDKFENIKILKSENTSVLGFKNEFDLVLQAEYSDIKNFYSYFSKNFNDVRNNKEKIIFYGKYIKNTDRNIVNIVMETSDFKINEKCGYDILNRELK
;
A
#
# COMPACT_ATOMS: atom_id res chain seq x y z
N MET A 1 33.94 -41.21 -39.20
CA MET A 1 32.63 -40.62 -38.83
C MET A 1 32.39 -40.59 -37.31
N ARG A 2 32.44 -41.72 -36.57
CA ARG A 2 32.22 -41.74 -35.10
C ARG A 2 33.12 -40.78 -34.28
N LYS A 3 34.42 -40.71 -34.57
CA LYS A 3 35.36 -39.81 -33.86
C LYS A 3 35.05 -38.32 -34.08
N ILE A 4 34.64 -37.94 -35.29
CA ILE A 4 34.29 -36.55 -35.63
C ILE A 4 32.98 -36.15 -34.93
N MET A 5 31.97 -37.04 -34.91
CA MET A 5 30.73 -36.82 -34.16
C MET A 5 30.94 -36.66 -32.64
N PHE A 6 31.89 -37.41 -32.07
CA PHE A 6 32.21 -37.30 -30.64
C PHE A 6 32.86 -35.96 -30.33
N ILE A 7 33.81 -35.52 -31.15
CA ILE A 7 34.49 -34.22 -30.98
C ILE A 7 33.50 -33.06 -31.15
N THR A 8 32.61 -33.09 -32.14
CA THR A 8 31.59 -32.05 -32.33
C THR A 8 30.59 -31.99 -31.17
N MET A 9 30.18 -33.15 -30.62
CA MET A 9 29.32 -33.19 -29.44
C MET A 9 30.01 -32.63 -28.19
N VAL A 10 31.29 -32.95 -27.98
CA VAL A 10 32.07 -32.41 -26.85
C VAL A 10 32.23 -30.89 -26.97
N ILE A 11 32.50 -30.37 -28.17
CA ILE A 11 32.58 -28.91 -28.42
C ILE A 11 31.23 -28.23 -28.16
N LEU A 12 30.10 -28.83 -28.57
CA LEU A 12 28.76 -28.31 -28.29
C LEU A 12 28.44 -28.25 -26.79
N ILE A 13 28.85 -29.27 -26.03
CA ILE A 13 28.69 -29.28 -24.56
C ILE A 13 29.59 -28.22 -23.91
N LEU A 14 30.87 -28.15 -24.30
CA LEU A 14 31.81 -27.16 -23.78
C LEU A 14 31.43 -25.72 -24.15
N ALA A 15 30.83 -25.49 -25.32
CA ALA A 15 30.35 -24.18 -25.74
C ALA A 15 29.02 -23.77 -25.04
N SER A 16 28.20 -24.74 -24.62
CA SER A 16 26.93 -24.47 -23.92
C SER A 16 27.09 -24.31 -22.41
N CYS A 17 28.10 -24.92 -21.78
CA CYS A 17 28.37 -24.75 -20.34
C CYS A 17 28.58 -23.29 -19.88
N PRO A 18 29.35 -22.43 -20.57
CA PRO A 18 29.51 -21.03 -20.20
C PRO A 18 28.18 -20.25 -20.29
N ILE A 19 27.36 -20.55 -21.29
CA ILE A 19 26.07 -19.91 -21.50
C ILE A 19 25.10 -20.28 -20.38
N ILE A 20 25.04 -21.57 -20.01
CA ILE A 20 24.23 -22.05 -18.88
C ILE A 20 24.71 -21.39 -17.57
N PHE A 21 26.02 -21.31 -17.35
CA PHE A 21 26.58 -20.69 -16.14
C PHE A 21 26.25 -19.19 -16.03
N LEU A 22 26.35 -18.45 -17.14
CA LEU A 22 25.93 -17.04 -17.20
C LEU A 22 24.44 -16.88 -16.91
N PHE A 23 23.59 -17.73 -17.48
CA PHE A 23 22.14 -17.68 -17.23
C PHE A 23 21.78 -17.99 -15.77
N VAL A 24 22.43 -18.99 -15.17
CA VAL A 24 22.25 -19.35 -13.75
C VAL A 24 22.70 -18.21 -12.85
N ASN A 25 23.88 -17.64 -13.10
CA ASN A 25 24.38 -16.50 -12.32
C ASN A 25 23.47 -15.28 -12.42
N TRP A 26 23.03 -14.95 -13.62
CA TRP A 26 22.09 -13.85 -13.85
C TRP A 26 20.77 -14.07 -13.11
N LYS A 27 20.23 -15.30 -13.14
CA LYS A 27 19.00 -15.66 -12.42
C LYS A 27 19.17 -15.56 -10.90
N LEU A 28 20.32 -16.00 -10.37
CA LEU A 28 20.64 -15.92 -8.93
C LEU A 28 20.86 -14.48 -8.46
N GLU A 29 21.54 -13.66 -9.25
CA GLU A 29 21.75 -12.24 -8.95
C GLU A 29 20.43 -11.46 -8.96
N LYS A 30 19.61 -11.65 -9.99
CA LYS A 30 18.26 -11.08 -10.07
C LYS A 30 17.39 -11.46 -8.87
N SER A 31 17.45 -12.71 -8.40
CA SER A 31 16.70 -13.15 -7.21
C SER A 31 17.17 -12.45 -5.94
N ARG A 32 18.48 -12.26 -5.75
CA ARG A 32 19.05 -11.57 -4.59
C ARG A 32 18.67 -10.09 -4.57
N ASP A 33 18.62 -9.45 -5.73
CA ASP A 33 18.25 -8.03 -5.82
C ASP A 33 16.76 -7.80 -5.50
N LEU A 34 15.86 -8.68 -5.96
CA LEU A 34 14.44 -8.62 -5.60
C LEU A 34 14.21 -8.82 -4.09
N GLU A 35 14.98 -9.70 -3.45
CA GLU A 35 14.89 -9.90 -2.00
C GLU A 35 15.33 -8.64 -1.22
N LYS A 36 16.42 -8.00 -1.66
CA LYS A 36 16.87 -6.72 -1.08
C LYS A 36 15.82 -5.63 -1.26
N GLU A 37 15.26 -5.48 -2.46
CA GLU A 37 14.19 -4.52 -2.75
C GLU A 37 12.96 -4.76 -1.87
N ALA A 38 12.51 -6.01 -1.75
CA ALA A 38 11.40 -6.40 -0.88
C ALA A 38 11.67 -6.05 0.59
N LYS A 39 12.91 -6.27 1.07
CA LYS A 39 13.31 -5.93 2.43
C LYS A 39 13.28 -4.42 2.67
N ILE A 40 13.77 -3.61 1.72
CA ILE A 40 13.74 -2.15 1.79
C ILE A 40 12.29 -1.65 1.85
N LEU A 41 11.43 -2.12 0.95
CA LEU A 41 10.01 -1.75 0.93
C LEU A 41 9.30 -2.10 2.23
N LYS A 42 9.44 -3.35 2.71
CA LYS A 42 8.85 -3.79 3.99
C LYS A 42 9.31 -2.93 5.15
N ASN A 43 10.62 -2.70 5.26
CA ASN A 43 11.17 -1.89 6.35
C ASN A 43 10.70 -0.44 6.29
N GLY A 44 10.59 0.13 5.09
CA GLY A 44 10.04 1.47 4.89
C GLY A 44 8.60 1.56 5.38
N ILE A 45 7.74 0.62 4.96
CA ILE A 45 6.35 0.54 5.39
C ILE A 45 6.26 0.35 6.91
N ILE A 46 6.94 -0.65 7.48
CA ILE A 46 6.94 -0.91 8.93
C ILE A 46 7.36 0.33 9.72
N ASN A 47 8.41 1.02 9.28
CA ASN A 47 8.88 2.24 9.94
C ASN A 47 7.85 3.38 9.82
N SER A 48 7.20 3.56 8.67
CA SER A 48 6.13 4.55 8.53
C SER A 48 4.93 4.24 9.42
N TYR A 49 4.53 2.97 9.56
CA TYR A 49 3.44 2.56 10.45
C TYR A 49 3.83 2.50 11.94
N SER A 50 5.05 2.89 12.30
CA SER A 50 5.46 3.10 13.70
C SER A 50 5.10 4.50 14.23
N LYS A 51 4.71 5.43 13.34
CA LYS A 51 4.41 6.82 13.68
C LYS A 51 3.08 6.95 14.41
N LYS A 52 2.99 7.94 15.30
CA LYS A 52 1.81 8.11 16.16
C LYS A 52 0.91 9.26 15.72
N THR A 53 1.51 10.28 15.13
CA THR A 53 0.80 11.48 14.68
C THR A 53 0.78 11.58 13.16
N LEU A 54 -0.20 12.30 12.62
CA LEU A 54 -0.29 12.50 11.18
C LEU A 54 0.91 13.30 10.66
N ASP A 55 1.42 14.26 11.44
CA ASP A 55 2.60 15.05 11.07
C ASP A 55 3.89 14.24 11.01
N GLU A 56 4.00 13.16 11.79
CA GLU A 56 5.12 12.22 11.72
C GLU A 56 4.96 11.22 10.56
N PHE A 57 3.71 10.82 10.28
CA PHE A 57 3.39 9.85 9.24
C PHE A 57 3.45 10.47 7.85
N CYS A 58 3.03 11.75 7.73
CA CYS A 58 2.82 12.39 6.46
C CYS A 58 3.16 13.87 6.40
N ASP A 59 3.77 14.27 5.29
CA ASP A 59 4.27 15.63 5.12
C ASP A 59 3.24 16.59 4.49
N THR A 60 2.49 16.13 3.48
CA THR A 60 1.73 17.03 2.59
C THR A 60 0.27 16.65 2.39
N LYS A 61 -0.01 15.40 2.00
CA LYS A 61 -1.34 14.93 1.61
C LYS A 61 -1.57 13.53 2.15
N TYR A 62 -2.71 13.33 2.79
CA TYR A 62 -3.15 12.07 3.34
C TYR A 62 -4.52 11.70 2.77
N GLU A 63 -4.66 10.46 2.30
CA GLU A 63 -5.91 9.92 1.80
C GLU A 63 -6.15 8.55 2.43
N LEU A 64 -7.36 8.31 2.90
CA LEU A 64 -7.78 7.03 3.43
C LEU A 64 -9.14 6.68 2.86
N THR A 65 -9.22 5.56 2.15
CA THR A 65 -10.47 4.97 1.68
C THR A 65 -10.69 3.65 2.38
N ILE A 66 -11.90 3.46 2.92
CA ILE A 66 -12.34 2.23 3.58
C ILE A 66 -13.61 1.77 2.87
N LYS A 67 -13.64 0.53 2.38
CA LYS A 67 -14.77 -0.04 1.63
C LYS A 67 -15.27 -1.33 2.28
N ASP A 68 -16.58 -1.42 2.47
CA ASP A 68 -17.33 -2.62 2.89
C ASP A 68 -18.30 -3.00 1.76
N LYS A 69 -18.17 -4.22 1.23
CA LYS A 69 -18.89 -4.72 0.04
C LYS A 69 -19.80 -5.93 0.33
N ARG A 70 -20.20 -6.14 1.59
CA ARG A 70 -21.01 -7.30 1.97
C ARG A 70 -22.43 -7.25 1.40
N ASP A 71 -22.99 -8.42 1.13
CA ASP A 71 -24.40 -8.62 0.76
C ASP A 71 -24.86 -7.80 -0.46
N GLY A 72 -23.95 -7.55 -1.41
CA GLY A 72 -24.24 -6.74 -2.61
C GLY A 72 -24.41 -5.24 -2.35
N LYS A 73 -24.11 -4.78 -1.13
CA LYS A 73 -24.15 -3.37 -0.73
C LYS A 73 -22.72 -2.83 -0.60
N GLU A 74 -22.44 -1.70 -1.22
CA GLU A 74 -21.16 -1.00 -1.07
C GLU A 74 -21.33 0.21 -0.16
N LYS A 75 -20.49 0.28 0.88
CA LYS A 75 -20.32 1.42 1.76
C LYS A 75 -18.87 1.88 1.70
N ASN A 76 -18.66 3.12 1.30
CA ASN A 76 -17.35 3.73 1.24
C ASN A 76 -17.26 4.87 2.25
N LYS A 77 -16.11 4.95 2.93
CA LYS A 77 -15.69 6.09 3.73
C LYS A 77 -14.39 6.60 3.15
N ILE A 78 -14.36 7.86 2.76
CA ILE A 78 -13.22 8.51 2.13
C ILE A 78 -12.83 9.70 2.98
N LEU A 79 -11.57 9.75 3.38
CA LEU A 79 -10.97 10.87 4.09
C LEU A 79 -9.84 11.42 3.24
N PHE A 80 -9.92 12.71 2.91
CA PHE A 80 -8.86 13.43 2.23
C PHE A 80 -8.42 14.60 3.10
N LEU A 81 -7.11 14.71 3.33
CA LEU A 81 -6.48 15.78 4.11
C LEU A 81 -5.25 16.31 3.37
N LYS A 82 -5.10 17.63 3.36
CA LYS A 82 -3.95 18.35 2.83
C LYS A 82 -3.44 19.32 3.88
N LYS A 83 -2.12 19.38 4.04
CA LYS A 83 -1.46 20.30 4.96
C LYS A 83 -1.33 21.67 4.31
N GLU A 84 -1.99 22.67 4.91
CA GLU A 84 -1.96 24.06 4.49
C GLU A 84 -1.77 24.95 5.72
N ASN A 85 -0.76 25.83 5.69
CA ASN A 85 -0.43 26.74 6.80
C ASN A 85 -0.28 26.01 8.16
N GLY A 86 0.33 24.82 8.16
CA GLY A 86 0.54 24.00 9.36
C GLY A 86 -0.69 23.23 9.85
N ASN A 87 -1.86 23.38 9.21
CA ASN A 87 -3.10 22.70 9.57
C ASN A 87 -3.50 21.68 8.50
N TRP A 88 -4.17 20.61 8.90
CA TRP A 88 -4.70 19.60 7.97
C TRP A 88 -6.15 19.89 7.63
N ASN A 89 -6.40 20.28 6.39
CA ASN A 89 -7.74 20.60 5.88
C ASN A 89 -8.15 19.60 4.81
N GLY A 90 -9.44 19.33 4.68
CA GLY A 90 -9.97 18.54 3.57
C GLY A 90 -11.39 18.09 3.84
N ASN A 91 -11.75 16.91 3.33
CA ASN A 91 -13.13 16.44 3.32
C ASN A 91 -13.23 15.01 3.84
N TYR A 92 -14.35 14.73 4.51
CA TYR A 92 -14.79 13.37 4.83
C TYR A 92 -16.07 13.07 4.07
N THR A 93 -16.07 11.97 3.32
CA THR A 93 -17.17 11.54 2.48
C THR A 93 -17.65 10.15 2.89
N GLU A 94 -18.95 10.01 3.11
CA GLU A 94 -19.62 8.73 3.24
C GLU A 94 -20.47 8.50 1.99
N GLU A 95 -20.23 7.37 1.32
CA GLU A 95 -21.02 6.93 0.16
C GLU A 95 -21.67 5.59 0.53
N ILE A 96 -22.99 5.57 0.60
CA ILE A 96 -23.78 4.39 0.97
C ILE A 96 -24.85 4.21 -0.10
N GLU A 97 -24.81 3.12 -0.85
CA GLU A 97 -25.83 2.81 -1.87
C GLU A 97 -26.11 4.01 -2.80
N ASN A 98 -25.05 4.64 -3.31
CA ASN A 98 -25.08 5.84 -4.18
C ASN A 98 -25.54 7.16 -3.53
N LYS A 99 -25.76 7.18 -2.21
CA LYS A 99 -25.99 8.43 -1.47
C LYS A 99 -24.67 8.96 -0.94
N ILE A 100 -24.31 10.17 -1.34
CA ILE A 100 -23.06 10.83 -0.97
C ILE A 100 -23.33 11.89 0.08
N LYS A 101 -22.59 11.83 1.18
CA LYS A 101 -22.53 12.88 2.21
C LYS A 101 -21.09 13.31 2.37
N GLU A 102 -20.80 14.56 2.05
CA GLU A 102 -19.49 15.17 2.20
C GLU A 102 -19.52 16.21 3.32
N ILE A 103 -18.47 16.24 4.13
CA ILE A 103 -18.31 17.18 5.24
C ILE A 103 -16.91 17.81 5.14
N PRO A 104 -16.80 19.14 5.03
CA PRO A 104 -15.50 19.81 5.10
C PRO A 104 -14.98 19.75 6.54
N ILE A 105 -13.72 19.37 6.68
CA ILE A 105 -13.08 19.07 7.96
C ILE A 105 -11.71 19.73 8.13
N LEU A 106 -11.38 20.00 9.38
CA LEU A 106 -10.09 20.39 9.89
C LEU A 106 -9.62 19.32 10.87
N TYR A 107 -8.45 18.74 10.64
CA TYR A 107 -7.81 17.81 11.55
C TYR A 107 -6.70 18.52 12.35
N LYS A 108 -6.86 18.58 13.67
CA LYS A 108 -5.87 19.15 14.58
C LYS A 108 -5.89 18.41 15.91
N ASN A 109 -4.71 18.23 16.53
CA ASN A 109 -4.56 17.59 17.84
C ASN A 109 -5.27 16.22 17.94
N GLY A 110 -5.20 15.41 16.87
CA GLY A 110 -5.82 14.08 16.86
C GLY A 110 -7.34 14.06 16.74
N LYS A 111 -7.99 15.19 16.40
CA LYS A 111 -9.44 15.33 16.34
C LYS A 111 -9.90 15.98 15.04
N PHE A 112 -11.10 15.61 14.62
CA PHE A 112 -11.78 16.16 13.45
C PHE A 112 -12.79 17.21 13.85
N TYR A 113 -12.66 18.39 13.26
CA TYR A 113 -13.56 19.53 13.43
C TYR A 113 -14.23 19.82 12.08
N ASN A 114 -15.46 20.29 12.09
CA ASN A 114 -16.08 20.83 10.90
C ASN A 114 -15.38 22.15 10.54
N ALA A 115 -14.99 22.32 9.28
CA ALA A 115 -14.18 23.47 8.85
C ALA A 115 -14.94 24.80 8.92
N GLU A 116 -16.27 24.79 8.80
CA GLU A 116 -17.11 25.98 8.76
C GLU A 116 -17.40 26.51 10.17
N ASN A 117 -17.68 25.62 11.13
CA ASN A 117 -18.16 26.01 12.45
C ASN A 117 -17.22 25.61 13.62
N ASN A 118 -16.08 24.98 13.32
CA ASN A 118 -15.07 24.55 14.31
C ASN A 118 -15.60 23.63 15.43
N LYS A 119 -16.77 23.01 15.27
CA LYS A 119 -17.28 22.00 16.21
C LYS A 119 -16.71 20.63 15.88
N VAL A 120 -16.49 19.80 16.89
CA VAL A 120 -16.06 18.42 16.69
C VAL A 120 -17.09 17.68 15.84
N VAL A 121 -16.64 16.96 14.81
CA VAL A 121 -17.54 16.13 13.99
C VAL A 121 -17.87 14.87 14.78
N ASN A 122 -19.09 14.80 15.32
CA ASN A 122 -19.51 13.71 16.21
C ASN A 122 -19.30 12.31 15.60
N ASN A 123 -19.60 12.13 14.31
CA ASN A 123 -19.39 10.86 13.61
C ASN A 123 -17.92 10.42 13.55
N LEU A 124 -16.99 11.38 13.67
CA LEU A 124 -15.55 11.15 13.62
C LEU A 124 -14.87 11.23 14.99
N LYS A 125 -15.65 11.39 16.08
CA LYS A 125 -15.11 11.56 17.43
C LYS A 125 -14.18 10.43 17.87
N ASN A 126 -14.49 9.20 17.45
CA ASN A 126 -13.71 7.98 17.75
C ASN A 126 -12.99 7.42 16.52
N PHE A 127 -12.99 8.16 15.41
CA PHE A 127 -12.32 7.75 14.19
C PHE A 127 -10.81 7.83 14.39
N ASN A 128 -10.11 6.77 13.99
CA ASN A 128 -8.65 6.74 13.99
C ASN A 128 -8.17 6.56 12.56
N LEU A 129 -7.07 7.22 12.21
CA LEU A 129 -6.37 6.96 10.95
C LEU A 129 -5.83 5.52 10.98
N TYR A 130 -5.75 4.84 9.84
CA TYR A 130 -5.42 3.41 9.83
C TYR A 130 -4.00 3.16 10.35
N PHE A 131 -3.03 4.00 9.97
CA PHE A 131 -1.67 3.92 10.49
C PHE A 131 -1.55 4.04 12.01
N GLN A 132 -2.51 4.69 12.68
CA GLN A 132 -2.50 4.84 14.14
C GLN A 132 -2.91 3.55 14.86
N ILE A 133 -3.56 2.62 14.15
CA ILE A 133 -4.04 1.35 14.69
C ILE A 133 -3.17 0.18 14.19
N GLN A 134 -2.70 0.25 12.95
CA GLN A 134 -1.97 -0.83 12.31
C GLN A 134 -0.49 -0.80 12.68
N SER A 135 0.03 -1.93 13.15
CA SER A 135 1.45 -2.15 13.38
C SER A 135 1.89 -3.39 12.61
N PHE A 136 2.66 -3.18 11.55
CA PHE A 136 3.14 -4.26 10.69
C PHE A 136 4.30 -5.02 11.33
N LYS A 137 4.29 -6.34 11.21
CA LYS A 137 5.39 -7.22 11.64
C LYS A 137 5.97 -7.96 10.45
N LEU A 138 7.30 -8.06 10.41
CA LEU A 138 8.02 -8.61 9.27
C LEU A 138 7.69 -10.10 9.02
N ASP A 139 7.48 -10.87 10.09
CA ASP A 139 7.15 -12.31 10.08
C ASP A 139 5.72 -12.60 9.60
N LYS A 140 4.89 -11.57 9.42
CA LYS A 140 3.49 -11.70 8.99
C LYS A 140 3.27 -11.52 7.50
N PHE A 141 4.32 -11.16 6.75
CA PHE A 141 4.28 -11.10 5.29
C PHE A 141 4.67 -12.45 4.71
N GLU A 142 3.73 -13.07 3.99
CA GLU A 142 3.84 -14.38 3.35
C GLU A 142 3.72 -14.22 1.83
N ASN A 143 4.22 -15.20 1.06
CA ASN A 143 4.03 -15.26 -0.40
C ASN A 143 4.40 -13.96 -1.15
N ILE A 144 5.53 -13.36 -0.75
CA ILE A 144 5.96 -12.05 -1.22
C ILE A 144 6.32 -12.07 -2.71
N LYS A 145 5.82 -11.07 -3.44
CA LYS A 145 6.13 -10.79 -4.85
C LYS A 145 6.44 -9.30 -5.00
N ILE A 146 7.38 -8.99 -5.89
CA ILE A 146 7.64 -7.62 -6.31
C ILE A 146 7.07 -7.44 -7.71
N LEU A 147 6.10 -6.53 -7.83
CA LEU A 147 5.48 -6.17 -9.09
C LEU A 147 6.21 -4.95 -9.66
N LYS A 148 6.53 -5.02 -10.96
CA LYS A 148 7.02 -3.88 -11.73
C LYS A 148 5.84 -3.26 -12.50
N SER A 149 5.79 -1.93 -12.55
CA SER A 149 4.54 -1.20 -12.82
C SER A 149 3.98 -1.27 -14.25
N GLU A 150 4.65 -1.96 -15.19
CA GLU A 150 4.10 -2.23 -16.52
C GLU A 150 2.71 -2.92 -16.48
N ASN A 151 2.34 -3.56 -15.34
CA ASN A 151 1.06 -4.24 -15.14
C ASN A 151 0.16 -3.68 -14.02
N THR A 152 0.49 -2.56 -13.37
CA THR A 152 -0.21 -2.12 -12.13
C THR A 152 -1.27 -1.02 -12.32
N SER A 153 -1.65 -0.72 -13.57
CA SER A 153 -2.70 0.27 -13.89
C SER A 153 -4.05 -0.03 -13.20
N VAL A 154 -4.29 -1.28 -12.81
CA VAL A 154 -5.51 -1.77 -12.15
C VAL A 154 -5.64 -1.34 -10.67
N LEU A 155 -4.56 -0.90 -10.03
CA LEU A 155 -4.52 -0.66 -8.57
C LEU A 155 -4.45 0.83 -8.17
N GLY A 156 -4.65 1.75 -9.12
CA GLY A 156 -4.56 3.21 -8.86
C GLY A 156 -3.13 3.73 -8.70
N PHE A 157 -2.11 2.94 -9.08
CA PHE A 157 -0.72 3.37 -9.20
C PHE A 157 -0.49 3.84 -10.65
N LYS A 158 -0.37 5.15 -10.88
CA LYS A 158 -0.36 5.74 -12.23
C LYS A 158 1.06 5.90 -12.84
N ASN A 159 2.09 5.37 -12.19
CA ASN A 159 3.48 5.68 -12.53
C ASN A 159 4.23 4.47 -13.08
N GLU A 160 4.83 4.66 -14.25
CA GLU A 160 5.90 3.84 -14.81
C GLU A 160 7.10 3.88 -13.84
N PHE A 161 7.70 2.72 -13.55
CA PHE A 161 8.89 2.49 -12.70
C PHE A 161 8.70 2.28 -11.18
N ASP A 162 7.47 2.16 -10.67
CA ASP A 162 7.29 1.91 -9.23
C ASP A 162 7.32 0.42 -8.87
N LEU A 163 8.21 0.03 -7.95
CA LEU A 163 8.21 -1.28 -7.32
C LEU A 163 7.05 -1.35 -6.30
N VAL A 164 6.18 -2.34 -6.45
CA VAL A 164 5.09 -2.61 -5.51
C VAL A 164 5.29 -3.97 -4.87
N LEU A 165 5.30 -4.00 -3.54
CA LEU A 165 5.29 -5.23 -2.76
C LEU A 165 3.88 -5.80 -2.75
N GLN A 166 3.69 -6.98 -3.32
CA GLN A 166 2.48 -7.79 -3.11
C GLN A 166 2.80 -8.91 -2.12
N ALA A 167 1.92 -9.15 -1.15
CA ALA A 167 2.08 -10.24 -0.18
C ALA A 167 0.71 -10.70 0.35
N GLU A 168 0.69 -11.87 0.96
CA GLU A 168 -0.37 -12.25 1.89
C GLU A 168 0.01 -11.77 3.29
N TYR A 169 -0.92 -11.17 4.03
CA TYR A 169 -0.67 -10.69 5.39
C TYR A 169 -1.51 -11.44 6.40
N SER A 170 -0.85 -12.15 7.33
CA SER A 170 -1.54 -13.09 8.23
C SER A 170 -2.03 -12.50 9.55
N ASP A 171 -1.63 -11.29 9.91
CA ASP A 171 -2.18 -10.60 11.10
C ASP A 171 -3.47 -9.85 10.74
N ILE A 172 -4.59 -10.55 10.93
CA ILE A 172 -5.93 -10.08 10.57
C ILE A 172 -6.61 -9.26 11.68
N LYS A 173 -6.07 -9.26 12.92
CA LYS A 173 -6.77 -8.71 14.09
C LYS A 173 -7.05 -7.22 13.95
N ASN A 174 -6.02 -6.45 13.60
CA ASN A 174 -6.14 -4.99 13.47
C ASN A 174 -6.97 -4.61 12.24
N PHE A 175 -6.84 -5.36 11.14
CA PHE A 175 -7.65 -5.15 9.93
C PHE A 175 -9.14 -5.27 10.24
N TYR A 176 -9.61 -6.41 10.75
CA TYR A 176 -11.03 -6.57 11.07
C TYR A 176 -11.48 -5.67 12.21
N SER A 177 -10.65 -5.45 13.24
CA SER A 177 -10.99 -4.49 14.31
C SER A 177 -11.21 -3.08 13.78
N TYR A 178 -10.48 -2.68 12.73
CA TYR A 178 -10.65 -1.37 12.10
C TYR A 178 -12.00 -1.27 11.39
N PHE A 179 -12.41 -2.31 10.66
CA PHE A 179 -13.73 -2.38 10.04
C PHE A 179 -14.87 -2.44 11.07
N SER A 180 -14.74 -3.24 12.13
CA SER A 180 -15.76 -3.31 13.20
C SER A 180 -16.02 -1.94 13.83
N LYS A 181 -14.98 -1.12 14.02
CA LYS A 181 -15.11 0.24 14.56
C LYS A 181 -15.75 1.24 13.58
N ASN A 182 -15.57 1.02 12.28
CA ASN A 182 -16.00 1.97 11.25
C ASN A 182 -17.37 1.67 10.64
N PHE A 183 -17.76 0.40 10.51
CA PHE A 183 -19.02 0.00 9.87
C PHE A 183 -19.99 -0.74 10.79
N ASN A 184 -19.58 -1.02 12.03
CA ASN A 184 -20.28 -1.87 12.99
C ASN A 184 -20.47 -3.31 12.47
N ASP A 185 -20.45 -4.29 13.38
CA ASP A 185 -20.80 -5.68 13.10
C ASP A 185 -19.98 -6.34 11.96
N VAL A 186 -18.69 -6.55 12.23
CA VAL A 186 -17.78 -7.26 11.32
C VAL A 186 -17.27 -8.50 12.04
N ARG A 187 -17.65 -9.68 11.53
CA ARG A 187 -17.11 -10.94 12.02
C ARG A 187 -15.72 -11.16 11.42
N ASN A 188 -14.80 -11.58 12.27
CA ASN A 188 -13.47 -11.97 11.83
C ASN A 188 -13.61 -13.19 10.91
N ASN A 189 -13.40 -13.00 9.62
CA ASN A 189 -13.29 -14.10 8.68
C ASN A 189 -11.82 -14.53 8.66
N LYS A 190 -11.53 -15.84 8.61
CA LYS A 190 -10.15 -16.35 8.50
C LYS A 190 -9.58 -16.17 7.08
N GLU A 191 -10.11 -15.20 6.35
CA GLU A 191 -9.69 -14.91 4.99
C GLU A 191 -8.28 -14.32 5.00
N LYS A 192 -7.49 -14.70 4.00
CA LYS A 192 -6.16 -14.13 3.82
C LYS A 192 -6.30 -12.70 3.30
N ILE A 193 -5.59 -11.76 3.91
CA ILE A 193 -5.53 -10.39 3.43
C ILE A 193 -4.49 -10.31 2.33
N ILE A 194 -4.88 -9.80 1.16
CA ILE A 194 -3.94 -9.43 0.12
C ILE A 194 -3.44 -8.03 0.42
N PHE A 195 -2.13 -7.91 0.54
CA PHE A 195 -1.42 -6.68 0.82
C PHE A 195 -0.69 -6.21 -0.44
N TYR A 196 -0.87 -4.94 -0.78
CA TYR A 196 -0.03 -4.21 -1.71
C TYR A 196 0.58 -3.03 -0.99
N GLY A 197 1.89 -2.83 -1.13
CA GLY A 197 2.59 -1.74 -0.48
C GLY A 197 3.60 -1.11 -1.41
N LYS A 198 3.60 0.21 -1.41
CA LYS A 198 4.57 1.04 -2.09
C LYS A 198 5.21 1.97 -1.07
N TYR A 199 6.53 2.03 -1.11
CA TYR A 199 7.31 2.97 -0.31
C TYR A 199 8.36 3.62 -1.19
N ILE A 200 8.39 4.96 -1.17
CA ILE A 200 9.46 5.74 -1.77
C ILE A 200 10.01 6.65 -0.70
N LYS A 201 11.31 6.52 -0.45
CA LYS A 201 12.08 7.48 0.34
C LYS A 201 12.72 8.47 -0.62
N ASN A 202 12.20 9.69 -0.69
CA ASN A 202 12.90 10.79 -1.34
C ASN A 202 13.70 11.56 -0.27
N THR A 203 14.72 12.33 -0.67
CA THR A 203 15.53 13.16 0.25
C THR A 203 14.66 14.10 1.10
N ASP A 204 13.52 14.53 0.55
CA ASP A 204 12.67 15.53 1.17
C ASP A 204 11.31 15.00 1.65
N ARG A 205 10.87 13.82 1.18
CA ARG A 205 9.50 13.31 1.42
C ARG A 205 9.42 11.78 1.44
N ASN A 206 8.63 11.24 2.36
CA ASN A 206 8.24 9.83 2.34
C ASN A 206 6.89 9.66 1.64
N ILE A 207 6.84 8.81 0.62
CA ILE A 207 5.58 8.35 0.03
C ILE A 207 5.31 6.94 0.53
N VAL A 208 4.14 6.77 1.11
CA VAL A 208 3.64 5.50 1.60
C VAL A 208 2.27 5.31 0.96
N ASN A 209 2.07 4.19 0.28
CA ASN A 209 0.74 3.81 -0.20
C ASN A 209 0.58 2.32 0.08
N ILE A 210 -0.45 1.97 0.85
CA ILE A 210 -0.83 0.58 1.03
C ILE A 210 -2.26 0.35 0.55
N VAL A 211 -2.49 -0.86 0.07
CA VAL A 211 -3.81 -1.42 -0.14
C VAL A 211 -3.86 -2.76 0.61
N MET A 212 -4.86 -2.93 1.45
CA MET A 212 -5.16 -4.20 2.11
C MET A 212 -6.57 -4.59 1.76
N GLU A 213 -6.76 -5.77 1.18
CA GLU A 213 -8.08 -6.22 0.75
C GLU A 213 -8.34 -7.70 1.00
N THR A 214 -9.61 -7.99 1.21
CA THR A 214 -10.22 -9.31 1.20
C THR A 214 -11.40 -9.28 0.21
N SER A 215 -12.21 -10.34 0.09
CA SER A 215 -13.40 -10.32 -0.78
C SER A 215 -14.36 -9.18 -0.44
N ASP A 216 -14.52 -8.89 0.85
CA ASP A 216 -15.59 -8.03 1.36
C ASP A 216 -15.07 -6.65 1.75
N PHE A 217 -13.78 -6.54 2.06
CA PHE A 217 -13.21 -5.38 2.74
C PHE A 217 -11.99 -4.85 2.00
N LYS A 218 -11.87 -3.53 1.91
CA LYS A 218 -10.69 -2.88 1.33
C LYS A 218 -10.31 -1.62 2.07
N ILE A 219 -9.03 -1.50 2.40
CA ILE A 219 -8.39 -0.28 2.91
C ILE A 219 -7.39 0.19 1.86
N ASN A 220 -7.40 1.47 1.55
CA ASN A 220 -6.38 2.15 0.76
C ASN A 220 -5.93 3.38 1.53
N GLU A 221 -4.70 3.38 2.02
CA GLU A 221 -4.13 4.49 2.80
C GLU A 221 -2.89 5.03 2.09
N LYS A 222 -2.91 6.33 1.79
CA LYS A 222 -1.87 7.02 1.03
C LYS A 222 -1.37 8.22 1.80
N CYS A 223 -0.06 8.41 1.73
CA CYS A 223 0.63 9.61 2.14
C CYS A 223 1.55 10.11 1.02
N GLY A 224 1.57 11.42 0.79
CA GLY A 224 2.61 12.10 0.00
C GLY A 224 2.41 12.05 -1.52
N TYR A 225 1.17 11.88 -2.01
CA TYR A 225 0.84 11.53 -3.41
C TYR A 225 1.24 12.55 -4.52
N ASP A 226 2.02 13.59 -4.24
CA ASP A 226 2.48 14.56 -5.27
C ASP A 226 3.92 14.30 -5.75
N ILE A 227 4.13 13.26 -6.56
CA ILE A 227 5.28 13.20 -7.50
C ILE A 227 4.82 13.21 -8.98
N LEU A 228 3.51 13.26 -9.26
CA LEU A 228 2.99 13.25 -10.62
C LEU A 228 2.23 14.49 -11.09
N ASN A 229 2.22 15.58 -10.31
CA ASN A 229 2.23 16.90 -10.97
C ASN A 229 3.69 17.19 -11.35
N ARG A 230 4.26 16.37 -12.24
CA ARG A 230 5.19 16.94 -13.21
C ARG A 230 4.32 17.88 -14.01
N GLU A 231 4.54 19.16 -13.81
CA GLU A 231 4.06 20.21 -14.68
C GLU A 231 4.34 19.79 -16.13
N LEU A 232 3.33 19.22 -16.79
CA LEU A 232 3.15 19.42 -18.22
C LEU A 232 2.59 20.84 -18.33
N LYS A 233 3.52 21.80 -18.33
CA LYS A 233 3.41 22.96 -19.22
C LYS A 233 4.02 22.57 -20.55
#